data_AF-A0A7X4X5C3-F1
#
_entry.id   AF-A0A7X4X5C3-F1
#
_cell.length_a   1.000
_cell.length_b   1.000
_cell.length_c   1.000
_cell.angle_alpha   90.00
_cell.angle_beta   90.00
_cell.angle_gamma   90.00
#
_symmetry.space_group_name_H-M   'P 1'
#
loop_
_entity.id
_entity.type
_entity.pdbx_description
1 polymer ?
#
loop_
_entity_poly.entity_id
_entity_poly.type
_entity_poly.pdbx_seq_one_letter_code
_entity_poly.pdbx_strand_id
1 'polypeptide(L)'
;MKIIKPAFAGTLESSDLQVRISPNPDGDIHIYLDSTVQKQFGRAIEKLIQEVLRSMGVSSAILEVEDKGALDCVIKARVQAAVMRAAENNQIQWSKLS
;
A
#
# COMPACT_ATOMS: atom_id res chain seq x y z
N MET A 1 5.50 -3.69 10.88
CA MET A 1 5.32 -2.32 11.41
C MET A 1 3.90 -2.15 11.93
N LYS A 2 3.70 -1.33 12.96
CA LYS A 2 2.36 -0.97 13.45
C LYS A 2 1.92 0.34 12.80
N ILE A 3 0.72 0.36 12.22
CA ILE A 3 0.10 1.59 11.71
C ILE A 3 -0.54 2.32 12.89
N ILE A 4 -0.13 3.55 13.16
CA ILE A 4 -0.55 4.31 14.35
C ILE A 4 -1.39 5.55 14.01
N LYS A 5 -1.32 6.03 12.77
CA LYS A 5 -2.11 7.16 12.29
C LYS A 5 -2.52 6.98 10.82
N PRO A 6 -3.60 7.63 10.38
CA PRO A 6 -3.91 7.73 8.96
C PRO A 6 -2.77 8.41 8.19
N ALA A 7 -2.46 7.92 7.00
CA ALA A 7 -1.56 8.58 6.06
C ALA A 7 -1.95 8.26 4.62
N PHE A 8 -1.37 8.99 3.67
CA PHE A 8 -1.54 8.74 2.25
C PHE A 8 -0.23 8.94 1.48
N ALA A 9 -0.15 8.36 0.29
CA ALA A 9 0.94 8.57 -0.67
C ALA A 9 0.44 8.42 -2.12
N GLY A 10 1.10 9.15 -3.04
CA GLY A 10 0.79 9.14 -4.47
C GLY A 10 -0.25 10.18 -4.91
N THR A 11 -0.64 10.12 -6.18
CA THR A 11 -1.55 11.06 -6.85
C THR A 11 -2.58 10.29 -7.69
N LEU A 12 -3.60 10.99 -8.19
CA LEU A 12 -4.63 10.42 -9.09
C LEU A 12 -4.29 10.63 -10.56
N GLU A 13 -3.01 10.82 -10.87
CA GLU A 13 -2.53 11.00 -12.23
C GLU A 13 -2.39 9.66 -12.95
N SER A 14 -2.42 9.70 -14.29
CA SER A 14 -2.22 8.50 -15.11
C SER A 14 -0.89 7.82 -14.77
N SER A 15 -0.90 6.48 -14.72
CA SER A 15 0.26 5.65 -14.38
C SER A 15 0.79 5.80 -12.93
N ASP A 16 0.04 6.48 -12.06
CA ASP A 16 0.26 6.48 -10.59
C ASP A 16 -0.99 5.95 -9.87
N LEU A 17 -0.87 5.83 -8.55
CA LEU A 17 -1.93 5.41 -7.65
C LEU A 17 -1.91 6.25 -6.38
N GLN A 18 -3.09 6.50 -5.81
CA GLN A 18 -3.23 7.04 -4.48
C GLN A 18 -3.51 5.92 -3.49
N VAL A 19 -2.65 5.80 -2.48
CA VAL A 19 -2.79 4.85 -1.38
C VAL A 19 -3.12 5.63 -0.12
N ARG A 20 -4.24 5.31 0.53
CA ARG A 20 -4.57 5.75 1.90
C ARG A 20 -4.48 4.56 2.82
N ILE A 21 -3.86 4.74 3.98
CA ILE A 21 -3.71 3.69 4.98
C ILE A 21 -4.11 4.24 6.35
N SER A 22 -4.85 3.45 7.12
CA SER A 22 -5.28 3.79 8.47
C SER A 22 -5.18 2.59 9.42
N PRO A 23 -5.09 2.83 10.75
CA PRO A 23 -5.03 1.74 11.73
C PRO A 23 -6.33 0.93 11.69
N ASN A 24 -6.22 -0.39 11.79
CA ASN A 24 -7.38 -1.27 11.95
C ASN A 24 -7.43 -1.85 13.39
N PRO A 25 -8.45 -1.51 14.20
CA PRO A 25 -8.62 -2.07 15.54
C PRO A 25 -8.85 -3.59 15.54
N ASP A 26 -9.44 -4.13 14.47
CA ASP A 26 -9.86 -5.54 14.40
C ASP A 26 -8.69 -6.51 14.18
N GLY A 27 -7.50 -5.99 13.86
CA GLY A 27 -6.26 -6.78 13.77
C GLY A 27 -5.96 -7.38 12.41
N ASP A 28 -6.81 -7.15 11.40
CA ASP A 28 -6.67 -7.69 10.05
C ASP A 28 -6.23 -6.65 9.00
N ILE A 29 -5.82 -7.13 7.82
CA ILE A 29 -5.55 -6.28 6.66
C ILE A 29 -6.78 -6.26 5.75
N HIS A 30 -7.34 -5.07 5.56
CA HIS A 30 -8.42 -4.83 4.58
C HIS A 30 -7.88 -3.98 3.43
N ILE A 31 -8.12 -4.42 2.20
CA ILE A 31 -7.70 -3.69 1.00
C ILE A 31 -8.94 -3.42 0.16
N TYR A 32 -9.22 -2.15 -0.08
CA TYR A 32 -10.23 -1.67 -1.02
C TYR A 32 -9.49 -1.15 -2.25
N LEU A 33 -9.60 -1.86 -3.37
CA LEU A 33 -8.98 -1.49 -4.64
C LEU A 33 -10.04 -0.99 -5.63
N ASP A 34 -9.86 0.24 -6.11
CA ASP A 34 -10.51 0.80 -7.29
C ASP A 34 -9.44 1.04 -8.36
N SER A 35 -9.53 0.35 -9.50
CA SER A 35 -8.53 0.45 -10.57
C SER A 35 -9.17 0.51 -11.96
N THR A 36 -8.64 1.38 -12.82
CA THR A 36 -9.04 1.44 -14.24
C THR A 36 -8.69 0.16 -15.00
N VAL A 37 -7.73 -0.63 -14.50
CA VAL A 37 -7.27 -1.89 -15.09
C VAL A 37 -7.67 -3.12 -14.26
N GLN A 38 -8.60 -2.96 -13.32
CA GLN A 38 -8.99 -3.99 -12.35
C GLN A 38 -9.42 -5.31 -12.99
N LYS A 39 -10.12 -5.26 -14.14
CA LYS A 39 -10.59 -6.47 -14.85
C LYS A 39 -9.45 -7.39 -15.28
N GLN A 40 -8.28 -6.84 -15.58
CA GLN A 40 -7.11 -7.60 -16.06
C GLN A 40 -6.12 -7.86 -14.93
N PHE A 41 -5.85 -6.86 -14.08
CA PHE A 41 -4.75 -6.90 -13.13
C PHE A 41 -5.16 -6.79 -11.66
N GLY A 42 -6.44 -6.62 -11.32
CA GLY A 42 -6.89 -6.35 -9.94
C GLY A 42 -6.36 -7.36 -8.91
N ARG A 43 -6.44 -8.66 -9.21
CA ARG A 43 -5.90 -9.72 -8.34
C ARG A 43 -4.38 -9.65 -8.17
N ALA A 44 -3.66 -9.28 -9.23
CA ALA A 44 -2.21 -9.16 -9.19
C ALA A 44 -1.79 -7.95 -8.34
N ILE A 45 -2.50 -6.82 -8.50
CA ILE A 45 -2.30 -5.60 -7.71
C ILE A 45 -2.56 -5.87 -6.22
N GLU A 46 -3.70 -6.49 -5.87
CA GLU A 46 -4.01 -6.84 -4.48
C GLU A 46 -2.95 -7.77 -3.88
N LYS A 47 -2.54 -8.81 -4.60
CA LYS A 47 -1.50 -9.73 -4.16
C LYS A 47 -0.18 -8.99 -3.92
N LEU A 48 0.21 -8.11 -4.84
CA LEU A 48 1.42 -7.31 -4.72
C LEU A 48 1.38 -6.39 -3.49
N ILE A 49 0.25 -5.72 -3.24
CA ILE A 49 0.06 -4.89 -2.05
C ILE A 49 0.21 -5.74 -0.78
N GLN A 50 -0.42 -6.92 -0.72
CA GLN A 50 -0.30 -7.83 0.41
C GLN A 50 1.14 -8.30 0.65
N GLU A 51 1.88 -8.63 -0.41
CA GLU A 51 3.29 -9.02 -0.32
C GLU A 51 4.15 -7.88 0.24
N VAL A 52 3.93 -6.64 -0.22
CA VAL A 52 4.63 -5.46 0.30
C VAL A 52 4.32 -5.26 1.79
N LEU A 53 3.05 -5.28 2.19
CA LEU A 53 2.66 -5.14 3.59
C LEU A 53 3.32 -6.20 4.49
N ARG A 54 3.31 -7.47 4.05
CA ARG A 54 3.97 -8.57 4.76
C ARG A 54 5.48 -8.37 4.87
N SER A 55 6.14 -7.93 3.78
CA SER A 55 7.59 -7.66 3.79
C SER A 55 7.98 -6.54 4.77
N MET A 56 7.08 -5.58 4.99
CA MET A 56 7.25 -4.51 6.00
C MET A 56 6.76 -4.94 7.39
N GLY A 57 6.34 -6.20 7.55
CA GLY A 57 5.81 -6.78 8.78
C GLY A 57 4.53 -6.12 9.28
N VAL A 58 3.73 -5.50 8.38
CA VAL A 58 2.42 -4.96 8.71
C VAL A 58 1.43 -6.11 8.82
N SER A 59 0.78 -6.26 9.96
CA SER A 59 -0.19 -7.32 10.23
C SER A 59 -1.63 -6.82 10.30
N SER A 60 -1.84 -5.51 10.51
CA SER A 60 -3.16 -4.90 10.67
C SER A 60 -3.18 -3.49 10.07
N ALA A 61 -4.10 -3.24 9.13
CA ALA A 61 -4.31 -1.95 8.48
C ALA A 61 -5.57 -1.98 7.59
N ILE A 62 -6.21 -0.82 7.42
CA ILE A 62 -7.16 -0.60 6.32
C ILE A 62 -6.44 0.19 5.24
N LEU A 63 -6.48 -0.31 4.00
CA LEU A 63 -5.92 0.33 2.82
C LEU A 63 -7.03 0.64 1.81
N GLU A 64 -7.08 1.87 1.35
CA GLU A 64 -7.89 2.31 0.23
C GLU A 64 -6.95 2.72 -0.90
N VAL A 65 -7.08 2.07 -2.05
CA VAL A 65 -6.18 2.23 -3.19
C VAL A 65 -6.98 2.61 -4.41
N GLU A 66 -6.69 3.79 -4.96
CA GLU A 66 -7.20 4.24 -6.26
C GLU A 66 -6.05 4.22 -7.28
N ASP A 67 -6.15 3.34 -8.28
CA ASP A 67 -5.10 3.07 -9.27
C ASP A 67 -5.51 3.51 -10.68
N LYS A 68 -4.62 4.25 -11.34
CA LYS A 68 -4.79 4.70 -12.73
C LYS A 68 -3.82 3.99 -13.68
N GLY A 69 -3.62 2.69 -13.48
CA GLY A 69 -2.75 1.86 -14.32
C GLY A 69 -1.27 1.99 -13.96
N ALA A 70 -0.96 2.06 -12.67
CA ALA A 70 0.41 2.13 -12.19
C ALA A 70 1.17 0.82 -12.42
N LEU A 71 2.47 0.92 -12.66
CA LEU A 71 3.36 -0.24 -12.77
C LEU A 71 3.66 -0.82 -11.38
N ASP A 72 4.01 -2.10 -11.31
CA ASP A 72 4.35 -2.80 -10.07
C ASP A 72 5.36 -2.05 -9.19
N CYS A 73 6.40 -1.46 -9.79
CA CYS A 73 7.40 -0.69 -9.04
C CYS A 73 6.82 0.57 -8.40
N VAL A 74 5.87 1.23 -9.07
CA VAL A 74 5.16 2.41 -8.57
C VAL A 74 4.20 2.00 -7.46
N ILE A 75 3.44 0.92 -7.64
CA ILE A 75 2.56 0.34 -6.62
C ILE A 75 3.36 0.05 -5.35
N LYS A 76 4.47 -0.69 -5.46
CA LYS A 76 5.38 -0.99 -4.34
C LYS A 76 5.83 0.28 -3.64
N ALA A 77 6.34 1.25 -4.39
CA ALA A 77 6.88 2.50 -3.82
C ALA A 77 5.81 3.33 -3.09
N ARG A 78 4.60 3.45 -3.65
CA ARG A 78 3.50 4.21 -3.01
C ARG A 78 2.98 3.53 -1.77
N VAL A 79 2.82 2.21 -1.78
CA VAL A 79 2.42 1.45 -0.59
C VAL A 79 3.47 1.58 0.51
N GLN A 80 4.75 1.40 0.18
CA GLN A 80 5.85 1.57 1.15
C GLN A 80 5.85 2.96 1.75
N ALA A 81 5.72 4.00 0.92
CA ALA A 81 5.66 5.38 1.39
C ALA A 81 4.47 5.65 2.31
N ALA A 82 3.29 5.12 2.00
CA ALA A 82 2.10 5.25 2.84
C ALA A 82 2.31 4.57 4.21
N VAL A 83 2.83 3.34 4.22
CA VAL A 83 3.14 2.58 5.45
C VAL A 83 4.14 3.33 6.33
N MET A 84 5.23 3.84 5.75
CA MET A 84 6.25 4.61 6.47
C MET A 84 5.65 5.84 7.18
N ARG A 85 4.83 6.61 6.45
CA ARG A 85 4.18 7.82 6.98
C ARG A 85 3.21 7.48 8.10
N ALA A 86 2.48 6.37 7.99
CA ALA A 86 1.48 5.93 8.96
C ALA A 86 2.07 5.27 10.21
N ALA A 87 3.25 4.65 10.09
CA ALA A 87 3.97 4.03 11.20
C ALA A 87 4.89 5.01 11.96
N GLU A 88 5.11 6.22 11.43
CA GLU A 88 6.12 7.19 11.91
C GLU A 88 7.52 6.57 12.11
N ASN A 89 7.85 5.57 11.31
CA ASN A 89 9.09 4.82 11.45
C ASN A 89 9.98 4.99 10.22
N ASN A 90 11.12 5.64 10.41
CA ASN A 90 12.12 5.89 9.36
C ASN A 90 13.26 4.86 9.32
N GLN A 91 13.28 3.86 10.22
CA GLN A 91 14.33 2.83 10.27
C GLN A 91 13.96 1.63 9.39
N ILE A 92 13.99 1.82 8.07
CA ILE A 92 13.75 0.74 7.10
C ILE A 92 15.06 0.19 6.53
N GLN A 93 15.17 -1.14 6.55
CA GLN A 93 16.25 -1.89 5.90
C GLN A 93 15.91 -2.10 4.42
N TRP A 94 16.19 -1.11 3.59
CA TRP A 94 15.82 -1.10 2.16
C TRP A 94 16.37 -2.31 1.37
N SER A 95 17.54 -2.84 1.75
CA SER A 95 18.14 -4.02 1.14
C SER A 95 17.35 -5.31 1.30
N LYS A 96 16.38 -5.35 2.22
CA LYS A 96 15.49 -6.49 2.44
C LYS A 96 14.16 -6.39 1.68
N LEU A 97 13.93 -5.26 1.00
CA LEU A 97 12.69 -4.94 0.28
C LEU A 97 12.86 -4.96 -1.24
N SER A 98 14.05 -5.28 -1.75
CA SER A 98 14.40 -5.40 -3.17
C SER A 98 13.94 -6.73 -3.77
#